data_AF-A0A969XLB8-F1
#
_entry.id   AF-A0A969XLB8-F1
#
_cell.length_a   1.000
_cell.length_b   1.000
_cell.length_c   1.000
_cell.angle_alpha   90.00
_cell.angle_beta   90.00
_cell.angle_gamma   90.00
#
_symmetry.space_group_name_H-M   'P 1'
#
loop_
_entity.id
_entity.type
_entity.pdbx_description
1 polymer ?
#
loop_
_entity_poly.entity_id
_entity_poly.type
_entity_poly.pdbx_seq_one_letter_code
_entity_poly.pdbx_strand_id
1 'polypeptide(L)'
;VISLLHSGLLLLLLPLLPTVACFLATSAALLITFALNRWGFYRQHDENEPAIIFTEEATRREEEEERQREGDGQRGADEQSPDEEMPMPLWLAFAPYMVLALLAVVALVIPPVNDYLEQVQVGLPFPATTTGYGVQREATDAYAAFAPLTHPGTLLLISAAIGYWLYSRRGLYPEGKGIGGILSDAAREALPATTAIVGLILISKVMDHSGEIIILALGIARVAPSIVYVALSPWIGILGSFITSSNTASNVLFAPLQATAAQAEEVAVELAIAGQTAGGSTGNAIAPGDALLGATVAGIAGQLGAILRSAILWTLIVGLFLSLAAVGIYLLF
;
A
#
# COMPACT_ATOMS: atom_id res chain seq x y z
N VAL A 1 -17.82 5.37 -13.41
CA VAL A 1 -17.00 6.47 -13.98
C VAL A 1 -15.56 6.40 -13.47
N ILE A 2 -15.34 6.44 -12.14
CA ILE A 2 -14.01 6.42 -11.54
C ILE A 2 -13.20 5.17 -11.93
N SER A 3 -13.76 3.96 -11.79
CA SER A 3 -13.07 2.73 -12.19
C SER A 3 -12.73 2.69 -13.68
N LEU A 4 -13.60 3.22 -14.54
CA LEU A 4 -13.40 3.23 -15.99
C LEU A 4 -12.31 4.22 -16.39
N LEU A 5 -12.25 5.38 -15.72
CA LEU A 5 -11.17 6.35 -15.89
C LEU A 5 -9.85 5.84 -15.36
N HIS A 6 -9.83 5.35 -14.12
CA HIS A 6 -8.61 4.85 -13.50
C HIS A 6 -8.05 3.64 -14.27
N SER A 7 -8.85 2.58 -14.43
CA SER A 7 -8.40 1.36 -15.12
C SER A 7 -8.15 1.59 -16.62
N GLY A 8 -8.96 2.41 -17.28
CA GLY A 8 -8.76 2.73 -18.70
C GLY A 8 -7.51 3.56 -18.95
N LEU A 9 -7.27 4.58 -18.13
CA LEU A 9 -6.05 5.40 -18.22
C LEU A 9 -4.81 4.59 -17.83
N LEU A 10 -4.91 3.72 -16.82
CA LEU A 10 -3.85 2.80 -16.44
C LEU A 10 -3.46 1.88 -17.61
N LEU A 11 -4.43 1.28 -18.29
CA LEU A 11 -4.21 0.43 -19.46
C LEU A 11 -3.50 1.17 -20.60
N LEU A 12 -3.85 2.44 -20.81
CA LEU A 12 -3.27 3.27 -21.87
C LEU A 12 -1.84 3.72 -21.52
N LEU A 13 -1.57 4.03 -20.25
CA LEU A 13 -0.26 4.51 -19.80
C LEU A 13 0.75 3.40 -19.59
N LEU A 14 0.32 2.17 -19.31
CA LEU A 14 1.21 1.04 -18.99
C LEU A 14 2.32 0.81 -20.04
N PRO A 15 2.04 0.83 -21.37
CA PRO A 15 3.07 0.63 -22.39
C PRO A 15 4.06 1.80 -22.53
N LEU A 16 3.70 2.98 -22.04
CA LEU A 16 4.46 4.21 -22.21
C LEU A 16 5.31 4.54 -20.97
N LEU A 17 4.72 4.39 -19.79
CA LEU A 17 5.22 4.90 -18.51
C LEU A 17 4.90 3.94 -17.36
N PRO A 18 5.37 2.68 -17.38
CA PRO A 18 4.94 1.65 -16.42
C PRO A 18 5.22 2.02 -14.95
N THR A 19 6.30 2.78 -14.70
CA THR A 19 6.72 3.20 -13.36
C THR A 19 5.77 4.20 -12.69
N VAL A 20 5.10 5.05 -13.47
CA VAL A 20 4.21 6.11 -12.95
C VAL A 20 2.77 5.99 -13.43
N ALA A 21 2.45 5.01 -14.29
CA ALA A 21 1.11 4.83 -14.86
C ALA A 21 0.03 4.75 -13.78
N CYS A 22 0.27 3.98 -12.71
CA CYS A 22 -0.66 3.88 -11.57
C CYS A 22 -0.81 5.22 -10.85
N PHE A 23 0.28 5.92 -10.58
CA PHE A 23 0.25 7.24 -9.95
C PHE A 23 -0.57 8.24 -10.77
N LEU A 24 -0.24 8.40 -12.06
CA LEU A 24 -0.93 9.31 -12.97
C LEU A 24 -2.42 8.95 -13.14
N ALA A 25 -2.73 7.66 -13.29
CA ALA A 25 -4.10 7.20 -13.40
C ALA A 25 -4.91 7.46 -12.13
N THR A 26 -4.31 7.28 -10.95
CA THR A 26 -4.93 7.58 -9.65
C THR A 26 -5.14 9.08 -9.48
N SER A 27 -4.12 9.89 -9.73
CA SER A 27 -4.22 11.35 -9.62
C SER A 27 -5.28 11.93 -10.55
N ALA A 28 -5.34 11.46 -11.80
CA ALA A 28 -6.37 11.87 -12.74
C ALA A 28 -7.78 11.45 -12.27
N ALA A 29 -7.93 10.21 -11.79
CA ALA A 29 -9.20 9.73 -11.26
C ALA A 29 -9.66 10.55 -10.03
N LEU A 30 -8.75 10.92 -9.13
CA LEU A 30 -9.04 11.78 -7.98
C LEU A 30 -9.45 13.20 -8.40
N LEU A 31 -8.72 13.82 -9.33
CA LEU A 31 -9.05 15.15 -9.85
C LEU A 31 -10.42 15.17 -10.51
N ILE A 32 -10.73 14.13 -11.30
CA ILE A 32 -12.04 14.00 -11.94
C ILE A 32 -13.12 13.75 -10.88
N THR A 33 -12.86 12.94 -9.86
CA THR A 33 -13.80 12.73 -8.75
C THR A 33 -14.12 14.05 -8.06
N PHE A 34 -13.12 14.88 -7.80
CA PHE A 34 -13.31 16.22 -7.25
C PHE A 34 -14.13 17.14 -8.16
N ALA A 35 -13.85 17.11 -9.48
CA ALA A 35 -14.61 17.88 -10.46
C ALA A 35 -16.06 17.39 -10.59
N LEU A 36 -16.28 16.07 -10.58
CA LEU A 36 -17.59 15.45 -10.60
C LEU A 36 -18.39 15.83 -9.36
N ASN A 37 -17.79 15.79 -8.16
CA ASN A 37 -18.47 16.19 -6.93
C ASN A 37 -18.97 17.65 -6.96
N ARG A 38 -18.26 18.54 -7.68
CA ARG A 38 -18.71 19.93 -7.88
C ARG A 38 -19.80 20.09 -8.92
N TRP A 39 -20.10 19.05 -9.71
CA TRP A 39 -21.15 19.09 -10.71
C TRP A 39 -22.50 18.77 -10.08
N GLY A 40 -23.50 19.62 -10.30
CA GLY A 40 -24.83 19.51 -9.67
C GLY A 40 -25.58 18.18 -9.87
N PHE A 41 -25.16 17.34 -10.81
CA PHE A 41 -25.71 15.99 -11.00
C PHE A 41 -25.19 14.96 -9.98
N TYR A 42 -23.92 15.10 -9.56
CA TYR A 42 -23.26 14.20 -8.61
C TYR A 42 -23.19 14.78 -7.20
N ARG A 43 -23.48 16.07 -7.04
CA ARG A 43 -23.60 16.74 -5.76
C ARG A 43 -24.81 16.14 -5.01
N GLN A 44 -24.54 15.11 -4.21
CA GLN A 44 -25.53 14.59 -3.27
C GLN A 44 -25.74 15.65 -2.20
N HIS A 45 -26.94 16.21 -2.15
CA HIS A 45 -27.46 16.83 -0.93
C HIS A 45 -27.90 15.67 -0.05
N ASP A 46 -27.00 15.11 0.75
CA ASP A 46 -27.39 14.06 1.70
C ASP A 46 -28.21 14.70 2.83
N GLU A 47 -29.54 14.61 2.73
CA GLU A 47 -30.44 14.94 3.83
C GLU A 47 -30.36 13.89 4.97
N ASN A 48 -29.71 12.74 4.72
CA ASN A 48 -29.52 11.63 5.66
C ASN A 48 -28.07 11.10 5.62
N GLU A 49 -27.07 11.97 5.57
CA GLU A 49 -25.71 11.55 5.92
C GLU A 49 -25.78 11.09 7.38
N PRO A 50 -25.43 9.83 7.73
CA PRO A 50 -25.30 9.46 9.13
C PRO A 50 -24.23 10.40 9.70
N ALA A 51 -24.66 11.30 10.58
CA ALA A 51 -23.86 12.31 11.26
C ALA A 51 -22.88 11.64 12.26
N ILE A 52 -22.12 10.66 11.80
CA ILE A 52 -21.27 9.77 12.59
C ILE A 52 -19.82 9.86 12.11
N ILE A 53 -19.58 10.30 10.86
CA ILE A 53 -18.22 10.32 10.31
C ILE A 53 -17.43 11.57 10.78
N PHE A 54 -18.12 12.67 11.12
CA PHE A 54 -17.50 13.89 11.65
C PHE A 54 -18.45 14.68 12.57
N THR A 55 -18.92 14.10 13.67
CA THR A 55 -19.66 14.86 14.69
C THR A 55 -18.88 15.05 15.98
N GLU A 56 -19.12 16.22 16.59
CA GLU A 56 -18.73 16.58 17.95
C GLU A 56 -19.11 15.52 19.00
N GLU A 57 -20.04 14.59 18.73
CA GLU A 57 -20.41 13.49 19.62
C GLU A 57 -19.38 12.35 19.65
N ALA A 58 -18.76 12.02 18.51
CA ALA A 58 -17.66 11.05 18.48
C ALA A 58 -16.42 11.64 19.17
N THR A 59 -16.14 12.92 18.90
CA THR A 59 -15.10 13.69 19.57
C THR A 59 -15.40 13.87 21.06
N ARG A 60 -16.66 14.11 21.46
CA ARG A 60 -17.07 14.15 22.88
C ARG A 60 -16.92 12.82 23.59
N ARG A 61 -17.20 11.70 22.93
CA ARG A 61 -16.99 10.37 23.54
C ARG A 61 -15.52 10.07 23.73
N GLU A 62 -14.69 10.41 22.74
CA GLU A 62 -13.23 10.31 22.87
C GLU A 62 -12.71 11.26 23.96
N GLU A 63 -13.18 12.50 24.03
CA GLU A 63 -12.84 13.46 25.08
C GLU A 63 -13.39 13.05 26.46
N GLU A 64 -14.57 12.44 26.56
CA GLU A 64 -15.12 11.93 27.82
C GLU A 64 -14.37 10.69 28.29
N GLU A 65 -13.96 9.81 27.37
CA GLU A 65 -13.10 8.67 27.66
C GLU A 65 -11.67 9.12 28.02
N GLU A 66 -11.15 10.18 27.39
CA GLU A 66 -9.87 10.81 27.76
C GLU A 66 -9.97 11.56 29.08
N ARG A 67 -11.05 12.31 29.36
CA ARG A 67 -11.32 12.95 30.67
C ARG A 67 -11.55 11.94 31.79
N GLN A 68 -12.02 10.73 31.47
CA GLN A 68 -12.12 9.63 32.44
C GLN A 68 -10.78 8.91 32.65
N ARG A 69 -9.89 8.92 31.65
CA ARG A 69 -8.52 8.39 31.75
C ARG A 69 -7.57 9.37 32.42
N GLU A 70 -7.77 10.66 32.23
CA GLU A 70 -7.00 11.76 32.82
C GLU A 70 -7.81 12.37 33.97
N GLY A 71 -7.60 11.85 35.17
CA GLY A 71 -8.28 12.33 36.37
C GLY A 71 -8.18 13.86 36.54
N ASP A 72 -9.35 14.47 36.72
CA ASP A 72 -9.67 15.86 37.11
C ASP A 72 -8.46 16.78 37.32
N GLY A 73 -8.03 17.43 36.23
CA GLY A 73 -6.78 18.17 36.17
C GLY A 73 -6.69 19.23 35.07
N GLN A 74 -7.70 20.09 34.98
CA GLN A 74 -7.56 21.50 34.60
C GLN A 74 -6.91 21.85 33.24
N ARG A 75 -7.73 22.21 32.24
CA ARG A 75 -7.56 23.43 31.42
C ARG A 75 -8.77 23.70 30.53
N GLY A 76 -9.22 24.95 30.53
CA GLY A 76 -10.26 25.43 29.62
C GLY A 76 -9.78 25.46 28.18
N ALA A 77 -10.67 25.09 27.26
CA ALA A 77 -10.52 25.29 25.83
C ALA A 77 -11.76 26.03 25.34
N ASP A 78 -11.51 27.11 24.61
CA ASP A 78 -12.51 27.98 24.00
C ASP A 78 -13.44 27.21 23.05
N GLU A 79 -14.74 27.51 23.13
CA GLU A 79 -15.75 27.07 22.16
C GLU A 79 -15.48 27.77 20.81
N GLN A 80 -15.00 27.05 19.80
CA GLN A 80 -14.87 27.54 18.42
C GLN A 80 -16.15 27.25 17.63
N SER A 81 -16.59 28.25 16.84
CA SER A 81 -17.85 28.27 16.08
C SER A 81 -17.67 27.74 14.63
N PRO A 82 -18.75 27.33 13.93
CA PRO A 82 -18.67 26.50 12.70
C PRO A 82 -18.18 27.19 11.42
N ASP A 83 -17.75 28.45 11.47
CA ASP A 83 -17.34 29.27 10.32
C ASP A 83 -15.85 29.64 10.37
N GLU A 84 -14.98 28.71 10.80
CA GLU A 84 -13.53 28.92 10.64
C GLU A 84 -13.12 28.72 9.17
N GLU A 85 -12.81 29.83 8.50
CA GLU A 85 -12.07 29.84 7.24
C GLU A 85 -10.87 28.89 7.36
N MET A 86 -10.75 27.90 6.46
CA MET A 86 -9.61 26.97 6.51
C MET A 86 -8.31 27.79 6.61
N PRO A 87 -7.46 27.53 7.62
CA PRO A 87 -6.30 28.36 7.92
C PRO A 87 -5.26 28.40 6.79
N MET A 88 -5.43 27.56 5.76
CA MET A 88 -4.57 27.52 4.60
C MET A 88 -5.34 27.28 3.29
N PRO A 89 -4.87 27.86 2.17
CA PRO A 89 -5.43 27.57 0.85
C PRO A 89 -5.11 26.13 0.44
N LEU A 90 -6.05 25.49 -0.26
CA LEU A 90 -6.00 24.06 -0.62
C LEU A 90 -4.70 23.65 -1.32
N TRP A 91 -4.21 24.46 -2.28
CA TRP A 91 -2.96 24.15 -3.00
C TRP A 91 -1.75 24.10 -2.07
N LEU A 92 -1.75 24.88 -0.99
CA LEU A 92 -0.69 24.88 -0.01
C LEU A 92 -0.73 23.60 0.83
N ALA A 93 -1.91 23.10 1.16
CA ALA A 93 -2.09 21.84 1.89
C ALA A 93 -1.55 20.64 1.10
N PHE A 94 -1.70 20.69 -0.22
CA PHE A 94 -1.17 19.68 -1.13
C PHE A 94 0.28 19.92 -1.58
N ALA A 95 0.94 20.99 -1.16
CA ALA A 95 2.27 21.35 -1.66
C ALA A 95 3.33 20.24 -1.49
N PRO A 96 3.45 19.55 -0.34
CA PRO A 96 4.41 18.45 -0.19
C PRO A 96 4.14 17.30 -1.18
N TYR A 97 2.87 16.96 -1.40
CA TYR A 97 2.48 15.92 -2.36
C TYR A 97 2.77 16.33 -3.80
N MET A 98 2.56 17.60 -4.17
CA MET A 98 2.94 18.12 -5.48
C MET A 98 4.46 18.09 -5.69
N VAL A 99 5.24 18.42 -4.65
CA VAL A 99 6.70 18.31 -4.67
C VAL A 99 7.12 16.85 -4.84
N LEU A 100 6.52 15.92 -4.10
CA LEU A 100 6.80 14.49 -4.22
C LEU A 100 6.51 13.98 -5.63
N ALA A 101 5.36 14.37 -6.19
CA ALA A 101 4.96 14.01 -7.55
C ALA A 101 5.98 14.52 -8.59
N LEU A 102 6.40 15.78 -8.45
CA LEU A 102 7.40 16.38 -9.33
C LEU A 102 8.75 15.66 -9.22
N LEU A 103 9.21 15.41 -8.00
CA LEU A 103 10.46 14.68 -7.74
C LEU A 103 10.41 13.28 -8.34
N ALA A 104 9.31 12.56 -8.16
CA ALA A 104 9.13 11.22 -8.70
C ALA A 104 9.14 11.22 -10.25
N VAL A 105 8.45 12.17 -10.88
CA VAL A 105 8.47 12.29 -12.34
C VAL A 105 9.87 12.62 -12.85
N VAL A 106 10.54 13.63 -12.27
CA VAL A 106 11.87 14.03 -12.72
C VAL A 106 12.91 12.92 -12.51
N ALA A 107 12.87 12.25 -11.36
CA ALA A 107 13.89 11.26 -10.98
C ALA A 107 13.65 9.86 -11.57
N LEU A 108 12.40 9.42 -11.78
CA LEU A 108 12.09 8.06 -12.24
C LEU A 108 11.57 7.96 -13.68
N VAL A 109 11.03 9.05 -14.24
CA VAL A 109 10.39 8.98 -15.58
C VAL A 109 11.33 9.40 -16.68
N ILE A 110 12.25 10.32 -16.41
CA ILE A 110 13.19 10.85 -17.40
C ILE A 110 14.40 9.90 -17.45
N PRO A 111 14.56 9.05 -18.49
CA PRO A 111 15.61 8.03 -18.52
C PRO A 111 17.02 8.58 -18.26
N PRO A 112 17.48 9.68 -18.89
CA PRO A 112 18.84 10.17 -18.64
C PRO A 112 19.05 10.68 -17.20
N VAL A 113 17.99 11.09 -16.51
CA VAL A 113 18.08 11.49 -15.10
C VAL A 113 18.12 10.25 -14.21
N ASN A 114 17.22 9.30 -14.45
CA ASN A 114 17.17 8.04 -13.72
C ASN A 114 18.52 7.29 -13.83
N ASP A 115 19.02 7.07 -15.05
CA ASP A 115 20.30 6.39 -15.31
C ASP A 115 21.48 7.07 -14.59
N TYR A 116 21.45 8.39 -14.46
CA TYR A 116 22.47 9.15 -13.76
C TYR A 116 22.36 8.99 -12.24
N LEU A 117 21.15 9.06 -11.69
CA LEU A 117 20.91 8.92 -10.25
C LEU A 117 21.13 7.47 -9.77
N GLU A 118 20.89 6.48 -10.62
CA GLU A 118 21.07 5.06 -10.30
C GLU A 118 22.54 4.61 -10.24
N GLN A 119 23.50 5.47 -10.61
CA GLN A 119 24.93 5.14 -10.52
C GLN A 119 25.40 4.95 -9.08
N VAL A 120 24.72 5.57 -8.11
CA VAL A 120 25.05 5.47 -6.69
C VAL A 120 24.22 4.34 -6.08
N GLN A 121 24.83 3.15 -5.97
CA GLN A 121 24.23 2.01 -5.29
C GLN A 121 25.16 1.51 -4.18
N VAL A 122 24.56 1.16 -3.05
CA VAL A 122 25.26 0.62 -1.89
C VAL A 122 24.61 -0.70 -1.53
N GLY A 123 25.35 -1.79 -1.66
CA GLY A 123 24.93 -3.12 -1.23
C GLY A 123 26.00 -3.75 -0.34
N LEU A 124 25.57 -4.69 0.50
CA LEU A 124 26.49 -5.49 1.28
C LEU A 124 26.90 -6.72 0.47
N PRO A 125 28.19 -7.12 0.49
CA PRO A 125 28.61 -8.36 -0.14
C PRO A 125 28.13 -9.56 0.70
N PHE A 126 27.57 -10.54 0.02
CA PHE A 126 27.18 -11.82 0.63
C PHE A 126 27.95 -12.97 -0.05
N PRO A 127 28.63 -13.82 0.73
CA PRO A 127 29.34 -14.97 0.18
C PRO A 127 28.36 -16.03 -0.33
N ALA A 128 28.86 -16.92 -1.18
CA ALA A 128 28.10 -18.08 -1.61
C ALA A 128 27.72 -18.94 -0.40
N THR A 129 26.50 -19.47 -0.41
CA THR A 129 26.01 -20.37 0.65
C THR A 129 25.50 -21.66 0.03
N THR A 130 25.62 -22.76 0.76
CA THR A 130 25.09 -24.06 0.35
C THR A 130 24.44 -24.72 1.55
N THR A 131 23.18 -25.14 1.40
CA THR A 131 22.47 -25.86 2.47
C THR A 131 22.88 -27.33 2.50
N GLY A 132 22.60 -28.02 3.61
CA GLY A 132 22.81 -29.47 3.72
C GLY A 132 21.99 -30.31 2.72
N TYR A 133 20.98 -29.71 2.08
CA TYR A 133 20.15 -30.31 1.04
C TYR A 133 20.62 -29.94 -0.39
N GLY A 134 21.77 -29.30 -0.54
CA GLY A 134 22.37 -28.97 -1.84
C GLY A 134 21.79 -27.74 -2.53
N VAL A 135 21.01 -26.91 -1.83
CA VAL A 135 20.55 -25.62 -2.38
C VAL A 135 21.72 -24.64 -2.33
N GLN A 136 22.17 -24.21 -3.51
CA GLN A 136 23.28 -23.28 -3.67
C GLN A 136 22.75 -21.87 -3.92
N ARG A 137 23.35 -20.89 -3.25
CA ARG A 137 23.17 -19.46 -3.53
C ARG A 137 24.51 -18.88 -3.89
N GLU A 138 24.60 -18.32 -5.09
CA GLU A 138 25.80 -17.69 -5.61
C GLU A 138 26.21 -16.49 -4.75
N ALA A 139 27.50 -16.18 -4.75
CA ALA A 139 28.01 -14.98 -4.13
C ALA A 139 27.47 -13.74 -4.86
N THR A 140 27.23 -12.67 -4.13
CA THR A 140 26.82 -11.39 -4.72
C THR A 140 27.53 -10.25 -4.01
N ASP A 141 28.17 -9.38 -4.80
CA ASP A 141 28.98 -8.28 -4.29
C ASP A 141 28.12 -7.17 -3.67
N ALA A 142 26.86 -7.06 -4.09
CA ALA A 142 25.91 -6.05 -3.61
C ALA A 142 24.51 -6.66 -3.53
N TYR A 143 24.24 -7.42 -2.45
CA TYR A 143 22.92 -8.01 -2.22
C TYR A 143 21.87 -6.92 -2.05
N ALA A 144 20.82 -6.94 -2.88
CA ALA A 144 19.70 -6.00 -2.85
C ALA A 144 20.18 -4.53 -2.73
N ALA A 145 21.08 -4.13 -3.63
CA ALA A 145 21.75 -2.84 -3.58
C ALA A 145 20.75 -1.68 -3.44
N PHE A 146 20.96 -0.85 -2.42
CA PHE A 146 20.16 0.32 -2.14
C PHE A 146 20.65 1.48 -3.00
N ALA A 147 19.77 2.02 -3.84
CA ALA A 147 20.03 3.19 -4.69
C ALA A 147 19.41 4.45 -4.04
N PRO A 148 20.14 5.23 -3.21
CA PRO A 148 19.53 6.25 -2.37
C PRO A 148 18.82 7.35 -3.16
N LEU A 149 19.34 7.70 -4.34
CA LEU A 149 18.87 8.86 -5.12
C LEU A 149 17.58 8.60 -5.90
N THR A 150 17.30 7.34 -6.23
CA THR A 150 16.05 6.91 -6.87
C THR A 150 15.11 6.19 -5.91
N HIS A 151 15.54 5.95 -4.66
CA HIS A 151 14.73 5.25 -3.68
C HIS A 151 13.48 6.07 -3.29
N PRO A 152 12.27 5.48 -3.36
CA PRO A 152 11.02 6.18 -3.04
C PRO A 152 11.02 6.83 -1.65
N GLY A 153 11.61 6.16 -0.66
CA GLY A 153 11.74 6.69 0.71
C GLY A 153 12.57 7.98 0.79
N THR A 154 13.62 8.10 -0.02
CA THR A 154 14.44 9.32 -0.06
C THR A 154 13.67 10.48 -0.69
N LEU A 155 12.94 10.23 -1.77
CA LEU A 155 12.09 11.24 -2.41
C LEU A 155 11.00 11.75 -1.47
N LEU A 156 10.42 10.85 -0.67
CA LEU A 156 9.46 11.18 0.38
C LEU A 156 10.11 12.06 1.47
N LEU A 157 11.31 11.71 1.94
CA LEU A 157 12.05 12.51 2.93
C LEU A 157 12.37 13.91 2.41
N ILE A 158 12.79 14.03 1.14
CA ILE A 158 13.07 15.34 0.51
C ILE A 158 11.78 16.17 0.41
N SER A 159 10.68 15.55 -0.03
CA SER A 159 9.36 16.21 -0.07
C SER A 159 8.92 16.67 1.32
N ALA A 160 9.06 15.82 2.34
CA ALA A 160 8.72 16.15 3.72
C ALA A 160 9.57 17.30 4.26
N ALA A 161 10.87 17.32 3.96
CA ALA A 161 11.77 18.41 4.36
C ALA A 161 11.41 19.75 3.70
N ILE A 162 11.07 19.73 2.41
CA ILE A 162 10.59 20.91 1.68
C ILE A 162 9.24 21.38 2.23
N GLY A 163 8.34 20.45 2.51
CA GLY A 163 7.04 20.73 3.14
C GLY A 163 7.19 21.38 4.50
N TYR A 164 8.06 20.81 5.35
CA TYR A 164 8.40 21.39 6.65
C TYR A 164 8.93 22.82 6.50
N TRP A 165 9.91 23.03 5.64
CA TRP A 165 10.47 24.36 5.38
C TRP A 165 9.41 25.37 4.92
N LEU A 166 8.53 24.97 4.00
CA LEU A 166 7.46 25.82 3.46
C LEU A 166 6.44 26.22 4.52
N TYR A 167 6.01 25.26 5.35
CA TYR A 167 5.02 25.50 6.40
C TYR A 167 5.61 26.27 7.59
N SER A 168 6.86 26.00 7.97
CA SER A 168 7.57 26.76 9.01
C SER A 168 7.74 28.22 8.61
N ARG A 169 8.05 28.52 7.34
CA ARG A 169 8.17 29.90 6.84
C ARG A 169 6.87 30.70 6.92
N ARG A 170 5.72 30.00 6.95
CA ARG A 170 4.39 30.61 7.00
C ARG A 170 3.75 30.57 8.39
N GLY A 171 4.46 30.07 9.40
CA GLY A 171 3.94 29.97 10.76
C GLY A 171 2.76 28.99 10.90
N LEU A 172 2.67 27.98 10.02
CA LEU A 172 1.55 27.03 9.99
C LEU A 172 1.74 25.81 10.92
N TYR A 173 2.84 25.75 11.64
CA TYR A 173 3.07 24.70 12.64
C TYR A 173 2.59 25.16 14.02
N PRO A 174 1.93 24.27 14.80
CA PRO A 174 1.53 24.58 16.17
C PRO A 174 2.69 25.08 17.01
N GLU A 175 2.46 26.13 17.80
CA GLU A 175 3.46 26.65 18.73
C GLU A 175 3.87 25.55 19.72
N GLY A 176 5.18 25.26 19.81
CA GLY A 176 5.73 24.28 20.74
C GLY A 176 6.01 22.87 20.18
N LYS A 177 5.48 22.49 19.01
CA LYS A 177 5.90 21.24 18.34
C LYS A 177 7.14 21.48 17.48
N GLY A 178 8.32 21.24 18.05
CA GLY A 178 9.59 21.26 17.32
C GLY A 178 9.75 20.06 16.36
N ILE A 179 10.77 20.11 15.52
CA ILE A 179 11.17 19.03 14.58
C ILE A 179 11.26 17.68 15.29
N GLY A 180 11.83 17.65 16.51
CA GLY A 180 11.97 16.41 17.28
C GLY A 180 10.62 15.77 17.65
N GLY A 181 9.58 16.56 17.91
CA GLY A 181 8.23 16.06 18.16
C GLY A 181 7.63 15.41 16.92
N ILE A 182 7.77 16.08 15.76
CA ILE A 182 7.28 15.56 14.47
C ILE A 182 7.98 14.24 14.12
N LEU A 183 9.30 14.15 14.28
CA LEU A 183 10.05 12.92 14.02
C LEU A 183 9.64 11.81 15.01
N SER A 184 9.39 12.15 16.28
CA SER A 184 8.95 11.19 17.29
C SER A 184 7.57 10.64 16.96
N ASP A 185 6.62 11.50 16.57
CA ASP A 185 5.27 11.11 16.18
C ASP A 185 5.33 10.20 14.94
N ALA A 186 6.06 10.62 13.90
CA ALA A 186 6.26 9.82 12.69
C ALA A 186 6.92 8.46 12.98
N ALA A 187 7.92 8.41 13.87
CA ALA A 187 8.55 7.15 14.27
C ALA A 187 7.57 6.26 15.04
N ARG A 188 6.84 6.81 16.01
CA ARG A 188 5.84 6.07 16.79
C ARG A 188 4.75 5.46 15.91
N GLU A 189 4.29 6.18 14.89
CA GLU A 189 3.31 5.69 13.92
C GLU A 189 3.91 4.66 12.95
N ALA A 190 5.15 4.84 12.50
CA ALA A 190 5.78 3.94 11.54
C ALA A 190 6.32 2.64 12.16
N LEU A 191 6.63 2.64 13.46
CA LEU A 191 7.28 1.52 14.15
C LEU A 191 6.49 0.19 14.05
N PRO A 192 5.18 0.12 14.33
CA PRO A 192 4.43 -1.14 14.25
C PRO A 192 4.44 -1.77 12.85
N ALA A 193 4.28 -0.95 11.80
CA ALA A 193 4.33 -1.44 10.43
C ALA A 193 5.75 -1.89 10.04
N THR A 194 6.77 -1.13 10.47
CA THR A 194 8.17 -1.42 10.18
C THR A 194 8.61 -2.74 10.81
N THR A 195 8.27 -2.98 12.08
CA THR A 195 8.64 -4.22 12.77
C THR A 195 7.99 -5.45 12.13
N ALA A 196 6.73 -5.34 11.72
CA ALA A 196 6.04 -6.39 10.99
C ALA A 196 6.74 -6.68 9.64
N ILE A 197 6.99 -5.66 8.82
CA ILE A 197 7.63 -5.83 7.51
C ILE A 197 9.04 -6.43 7.65
N VAL A 198 9.85 -5.96 8.62
CA VAL A 198 11.17 -6.52 8.88
C VAL A 198 11.08 -8.00 9.24
N GLY A 199 10.16 -8.37 10.12
CA GLY A 199 9.93 -9.78 10.48
C GLY A 199 9.54 -10.64 9.27
N LEU A 200 8.64 -10.15 8.43
CA LEU A 200 8.19 -10.87 7.23
C LEU A 200 9.31 -11.01 6.18
N ILE A 201 10.12 -9.97 5.97
CA ILE A 201 11.28 -10.03 5.08
C ILE A 201 12.28 -11.06 5.63
N LEU A 202 12.57 -11.04 6.93
CA LEU A 202 13.48 -12.01 7.55
C LEU A 202 13.00 -13.45 7.35
N ILE A 203 11.71 -13.73 7.61
CA ILE A 203 11.12 -15.05 7.39
C ILE A 203 11.22 -15.44 5.90
N SER A 204 10.80 -14.56 5.00
CA SER A 204 10.87 -14.78 3.55
C SER A 204 12.29 -15.11 3.08
N LYS A 205 13.30 -14.36 3.56
CA LYS A 205 14.72 -14.61 3.24
C LYS A 205 15.27 -15.87 3.86
N VAL A 206 14.85 -16.23 5.07
CA VAL A 206 15.22 -17.51 5.70
C VAL A 206 14.65 -18.67 4.89
N MET A 207 13.36 -18.64 4.53
CA MET A 207 12.72 -19.67 3.71
C MET A 207 13.37 -19.81 2.32
N ASP A 208 13.75 -18.69 1.73
CA ASP A 208 14.46 -18.66 0.44
C ASP A 208 15.84 -19.30 0.57
N HIS A 209 16.67 -18.84 1.52
CA HIS A 209 18.02 -19.36 1.70
C HIS A 209 18.06 -20.80 2.24
N SER A 210 17.08 -21.23 3.04
CA SER A 210 16.97 -22.61 3.53
C SER A 210 16.51 -23.59 2.44
N GLY A 211 15.91 -23.07 1.36
CA GLY A 211 15.38 -23.87 0.25
C GLY A 211 13.94 -24.33 0.44
N GLU A 212 13.27 -23.92 1.52
CA GLU A 212 11.85 -24.23 1.77
C GLU A 212 10.96 -23.76 0.61
N ILE A 213 11.25 -22.58 0.06
CA ILE A 213 10.54 -22.04 -1.10
C ILE A 213 10.61 -23.00 -2.30
N ILE A 214 11.79 -23.56 -2.58
CA ILE A 214 12.00 -24.49 -3.69
C ILE A 214 11.20 -25.77 -3.46
N ILE A 215 11.21 -26.32 -2.25
CA ILE A 215 10.47 -27.55 -1.93
C ILE A 215 8.97 -27.34 -2.06
N LEU A 216 8.44 -26.22 -1.57
CA LEU A 216 7.02 -25.87 -1.72
C LEU A 216 6.64 -25.69 -3.19
N ALA A 217 7.46 -24.96 -3.96
CA ALA A 217 7.25 -24.75 -5.39
C ALA A 217 7.21 -26.06 -6.18
N LEU A 218 8.20 -26.95 -5.97
CA LEU A 218 8.22 -28.27 -6.59
C LEU A 218 7.07 -29.16 -6.12
N GLY A 219 6.62 -28.99 -4.88
CA GLY A 219 5.43 -29.65 -4.35
C GLY A 219 4.17 -29.24 -5.10
N ILE A 220 3.97 -27.94 -5.30
CA ILE A 220 2.87 -27.38 -6.10
C ILE A 220 2.93 -27.93 -7.53
N ALA A 221 4.09 -27.86 -8.17
CA ALA A 221 4.30 -28.32 -9.54
C ALA A 221 3.95 -29.81 -9.72
N ARG A 222 4.26 -30.64 -8.72
CA ARG A 222 3.93 -32.08 -8.77
C ARG A 222 2.45 -32.40 -8.64
N VAL A 223 1.65 -31.55 -8.00
CA VAL A 223 0.24 -31.86 -7.68
C VAL A 223 -0.75 -31.07 -8.53
N ALA A 224 -0.35 -29.91 -9.06
CA ALA A 224 -1.21 -29.03 -9.83
C ALA A 224 -0.62 -28.83 -11.22
N PRO A 225 -1.34 -29.23 -12.29
CA PRO A 225 -0.97 -28.85 -13.66
C PRO A 225 -0.88 -27.34 -13.81
N SER A 226 -0.08 -26.87 -14.78
CA SER A 226 0.23 -25.45 -14.99
C SER A 226 -1.01 -24.55 -15.08
N ILE A 227 -2.06 -25.00 -15.77
CA ILE A 227 -3.33 -24.26 -15.86
C ILE A 227 -4.04 -24.13 -14.49
N VAL A 228 -3.96 -25.16 -13.65
CA VAL A 228 -4.53 -25.15 -12.30
C VAL A 228 -3.70 -24.24 -11.40
N TYR A 229 -2.38 -24.29 -11.51
CA TYR A 229 -1.49 -23.39 -10.78
C TYR A 229 -1.76 -21.92 -11.14
N VAL A 230 -1.84 -21.58 -12.43
CA VAL A 230 -2.18 -20.22 -12.88
C VAL A 230 -3.54 -19.77 -12.34
N ALA A 231 -4.55 -20.64 -12.36
CA ALA A 231 -5.86 -20.35 -11.78
C ALA A 231 -5.79 -20.13 -10.26
N LEU A 232 -4.89 -20.83 -9.55
CA LEU A 232 -4.72 -20.73 -8.10
C LEU A 232 -3.84 -19.56 -7.65
N SER A 233 -3.00 -19.00 -8.52
CA SER A 233 -2.11 -17.89 -8.18
C SER A 233 -2.85 -16.70 -7.51
N PRO A 234 -3.98 -16.18 -8.05
CA PRO A 234 -4.75 -15.14 -7.38
C PRO A 234 -5.30 -15.56 -6.01
N TRP A 235 -5.65 -16.82 -5.81
CA TRP A 235 -6.16 -17.32 -4.53
C TRP A 235 -5.09 -17.38 -3.45
N ILE A 236 -3.86 -17.75 -3.83
CA ILE A 236 -2.71 -17.66 -2.91
C ILE A 236 -2.49 -16.21 -2.49
N GLY A 237 -2.65 -15.26 -3.42
CA GLY A 237 -2.66 -13.82 -3.13
C GLY A 237 -3.74 -13.43 -2.11
N ILE A 238 -4.99 -13.82 -2.37
CA ILE A 238 -6.14 -13.55 -1.49
C ILE A 238 -5.87 -14.09 -0.08
N LEU A 239 -5.42 -15.34 0.03
CA LEU A 239 -5.12 -15.99 1.31
C LEU A 239 -3.96 -15.29 2.03
N GLY A 240 -2.90 -14.93 1.30
CA GLY A 240 -1.76 -14.22 1.85
C GLY A 240 -2.16 -12.87 2.45
N SER A 241 -2.99 -12.09 1.76
CA SER A 241 -3.50 -10.82 2.30
C SER A 241 -4.49 -11.00 3.43
N PHE A 242 -5.35 -12.03 3.36
CA PHE A 242 -6.28 -12.32 4.45
C PHE A 242 -5.53 -12.59 5.78
N ILE A 243 -4.43 -13.36 5.72
CA ILE A 243 -3.61 -13.68 6.89
C ILE A 243 -2.79 -12.48 7.36
N THR A 244 -2.16 -11.76 6.42
CA THR A 244 -1.22 -10.68 6.74
C THR A 244 -1.88 -9.32 6.95
N SER A 245 -3.14 -9.17 6.54
CA SER A 245 -3.87 -7.89 6.43
C SER A 245 -3.12 -6.82 5.62
N SER A 246 -2.31 -7.22 4.62
CA SER A 246 -1.60 -6.28 3.76
C SER A 246 -1.13 -6.93 2.47
N ASN A 247 -1.46 -6.33 1.33
CA ASN A 247 -0.98 -6.80 0.03
C ASN A 247 0.57 -6.76 -0.07
N THR A 248 1.20 -5.73 0.49
CA THR A 248 2.67 -5.62 0.53
C THR A 248 3.28 -6.76 1.35
N ALA A 249 2.72 -7.02 2.53
CA ALA A 249 3.17 -8.11 3.40
C ALA A 249 2.99 -9.49 2.72
N SER A 250 1.84 -9.71 2.08
CA SER A 250 1.55 -10.91 1.29
C SER A 250 2.58 -11.11 0.17
N ASN A 251 2.89 -10.06 -0.58
CA ASN A 251 3.87 -10.13 -1.67
C ASN A 251 5.29 -10.40 -1.18
N VAL A 252 5.70 -9.81 -0.06
CA VAL A 252 7.02 -10.09 0.56
C VAL A 252 7.18 -11.58 0.88
N LEU A 253 6.12 -12.23 1.35
CA LEU A 253 6.15 -13.65 1.73
C LEU A 253 6.02 -14.59 0.54
N PHE A 254 5.05 -14.33 -0.35
CA PHE A 254 4.61 -15.33 -1.33
C PHE A 254 5.04 -15.04 -2.76
N ALA A 255 5.42 -13.81 -3.13
CA ALA A 255 5.89 -13.55 -4.49
C ALA A 255 7.15 -14.37 -4.86
N PRO A 256 8.15 -14.57 -3.97
CA PRO A 256 9.29 -15.44 -4.27
C PRO A 256 8.88 -16.90 -4.48
N LEU A 257 7.90 -17.39 -3.70
CA LEU A 257 7.32 -18.73 -3.90
C LEU A 257 6.62 -18.85 -5.25
N GLN A 258 5.79 -17.87 -5.61
CA GLN A 258 5.10 -17.82 -6.90
C GLN A 258 6.10 -17.76 -8.05
N ALA A 259 7.15 -16.95 -7.95
CA ALA A 259 8.18 -16.88 -8.98
C ALA A 259 8.88 -18.23 -9.18
N THR A 260 9.21 -18.92 -8.08
CA THR A 260 9.87 -20.23 -8.12
C THR A 260 8.93 -21.32 -8.66
N ALA A 261 7.66 -21.31 -8.25
CA ALA A 261 6.66 -22.25 -8.75
C ALA A 261 6.37 -22.03 -10.24
N ALA A 262 6.28 -20.77 -10.68
CA ALA A 262 6.10 -20.43 -12.08
C ALA A 262 7.25 -20.94 -12.95
N GLN A 263 8.50 -20.78 -12.50
CA GLN A 263 9.67 -21.32 -13.19
C GLN A 263 9.64 -22.85 -13.26
N ALA A 264 9.23 -23.52 -12.18
CA ALA A 264 9.15 -24.98 -12.14
C ALA A 264 8.05 -25.55 -13.06
N GLU A 265 6.96 -24.81 -13.23
CA GLU A 265 5.84 -25.13 -14.13
C GLU A 265 6.02 -24.60 -15.56
N GLU A 266 7.15 -23.98 -15.87
CA GLU A 266 7.43 -23.35 -17.17
C GLU A 266 6.37 -22.32 -17.61
N VAL A 267 5.74 -21.64 -16.65
CA VAL A 267 4.79 -20.55 -16.91
C VAL A 267 5.45 -19.19 -16.68
N ALA A 268 4.91 -18.15 -17.33
CA ALA A 268 5.41 -16.79 -17.18
C ALA A 268 5.38 -16.33 -15.71
N VAL A 269 6.55 -15.97 -15.18
CA VAL A 269 6.72 -15.52 -13.79
C VAL A 269 5.89 -14.26 -13.52
N GLU A 270 5.84 -13.37 -14.50
CA GLU A 270 5.09 -12.13 -14.47
C GLU A 270 3.59 -12.40 -14.29
N LEU A 271 3.05 -13.43 -14.95
CA LEU A 271 1.64 -13.80 -14.82
C LEU A 271 1.33 -14.30 -13.41
N ALA A 272 2.19 -15.15 -12.85
CA ALA A 272 2.02 -15.67 -11.50
C ALA A 272 2.15 -14.56 -10.43
N ILE A 273 3.09 -13.64 -10.59
CA ILE A 273 3.26 -12.50 -9.66
C ILE A 273 2.12 -11.49 -9.82
N ALA A 274 1.64 -11.25 -11.05
CA ALA A 274 0.49 -10.41 -11.31
C ALA A 274 -0.78 -10.98 -10.65
N GLY A 275 -0.99 -12.29 -10.77
CA GLY A 275 -2.07 -13.00 -10.08
C GLY A 275 -1.96 -12.84 -8.56
N GLN A 276 -0.78 -13.09 -7.99
CA GLN A 276 -0.50 -12.92 -6.56
C GLN A 276 -0.86 -11.52 -6.05
N THR A 277 -0.39 -10.46 -6.72
CA THR A 277 -0.65 -9.09 -6.24
C THR A 277 -2.10 -8.64 -6.47
N ALA A 278 -2.74 -9.06 -7.56
CA ALA A 278 -4.16 -8.77 -7.81
C ALA A 278 -5.05 -9.49 -6.79
N GLY A 279 -4.71 -10.74 -6.51
CA GLY A 279 -5.31 -11.54 -5.46
C GLY A 279 -5.13 -10.92 -4.08
N GLY A 280 -3.91 -10.50 -3.73
CA GLY A 280 -3.62 -9.85 -2.45
C GLY A 280 -4.41 -8.56 -2.26
N SER A 281 -4.46 -7.70 -3.28
CA SER A 281 -5.30 -6.50 -3.24
C SER A 281 -6.78 -6.82 -3.03
N THR A 282 -7.27 -7.93 -3.59
CA THR A 282 -8.67 -8.38 -3.40
C THR A 282 -8.87 -8.96 -1.99
N GLY A 283 -7.91 -9.73 -1.48
CA GLY A 283 -7.94 -10.37 -0.18
C GLY A 283 -7.94 -9.41 1.00
N ASN A 284 -7.40 -8.19 0.84
CA ASN A 284 -7.49 -7.13 1.86
C ASN A 284 -8.95 -6.82 2.23
N ALA A 285 -9.91 -6.96 1.30
CA ALA A 285 -11.32 -6.69 1.58
C ALA A 285 -11.91 -7.60 2.69
N ILE A 286 -11.31 -8.79 2.90
CA ILE A 286 -11.74 -9.75 3.93
C ILE A 286 -10.74 -9.87 5.08
N ALA A 287 -9.66 -9.09 5.07
CA ALA A 287 -8.67 -9.10 6.12
C ALA A 287 -9.30 -8.61 7.43
N PRO A 288 -9.23 -9.40 8.54
CA PRO A 288 -9.86 -9.01 9.80
C PRO A 288 -9.33 -7.69 10.35
N GLY A 289 -8.03 -7.39 10.16
CA GLY A 289 -7.42 -6.14 10.60
C GLY A 289 -7.99 -4.92 9.90
N ASP A 290 -8.05 -4.97 8.56
CA ASP A 290 -8.59 -3.87 7.73
C ASP A 290 -10.09 -3.67 7.99
N ALA A 291 -10.85 -4.76 8.07
CA ALA A 291 -12.28 -4.71 8.33
C ALA A 291 -12.59 -4.17 9.73
N LEU A 292 -11.80 -4.54 10.74
CA LEU A 292 -11.94 -4.01 12.11
C LEU A 292 -11.64 -2.51 12.14
N LEU A 293 -10.53 -2.08 11.53
CA LEU A 293 -10.17 -0.67 11.46
C LEU A 293 -11.24 0.17 10.75
N GLY A 294 -11.77 -0.32 9.62
CA GLY A 294 -12.89 0.34 8.93
C GLY A 294 -14.14 0.41 9.79
N ALA A 295 -14.47 -0.67 10.51
CA ALA A 295 -15.65 -0.71 11.38
C ALA A 295 -15.52 0.21 12.60
N THR A 296 -14.32 0.36 13.17
CA THR A 296 -14.08 1.27 14.30
C THR A 296 -14.18 2.73 13.86
N VAL A 297 -13.59 3.08 12.70
CA VAL A 297 -13.67 4.45 12.14
C VAL A 297 -15.12 4.81 11.80
N ALA A 298 -15.91 3.86 11.32
CA ALA A 298 -17.33 4.07 11.02
C ALA A 298 -18.27 3.96 12.24
N GLY A 299 -17.75 3.73 13.46
CA GLY A 299 -18.56 3.62 14.68
C GLY A 299 -19.44 2.36 14.77
N ILE A 300 -19.15 1.33 13.95
CA ILE A 300 -19.96 0.10 13.82
C ILE A 300 -19.17 -1.18 14.13
N ALA A 301 -18.22 -1.12 15.07
CA ALA A 301 -17.35 -2.25 15.44
C ALA A 301 -18.11 -3.57 15.74
N GLY A 302 -19.31 -3.49 16.32
CA GLY A 302 -20.17 -4.65 16.59
C GLY A 302 -20.73 -5.36 15.34
N GLN A 303 -20.59 -4.76 14.14
CA GLN A 303 -21.09 -5.30 12.88
C GLN A 303 -20.00 -5.98 12.03
N LEU A 304 -18.80 -6.22 12.58
CA LEU A 304 -17.67 -6.83 11.84
C LEU A 304 -18.07 -8.12 11.10
N GLY A 305 -18.85 -8.99 11.72
CA GLY A 305 -19.32 -10.22 11.09
C GLY A 305 -20.21 -9.99 9.87
N ALA A 306 -21.05 -8.94 9.89
CA ALA A 306 -21.89 -8.58 8.74
C ALA A 306 -21.05 -8.01 7.59
N ILE A 307 -20.06 -7.17 7.91
CA ILE A 307 -19.09 -6.61 6.95
C ILE A 307 -18.29 -7.73 6.28
N LEU A 308 -17.72 -8.64 7.07
CA LEU A 308 -16.95 -9.76 6.52
C LEU A 308 -17.83 -10.69 5.68
N ARG A 309 -19.08 -10.94 6.10
CA ARG A 309 -19.99 -11.80 5.32
C ARG A 309 -20.27 -11.25 3.93
N SER A 310 -20.48 -9.93 3.81
CA SER A 310 -20.68 -9.30 2.50
C SER A 310 -19.39 -9.26 1.69
N ALA A 311 -18.26 -8.94 2.34
CA ALA A 311 -16.95 -8.86 1.69
C ALA A 311 -16.45 -10.22 1.19
N ILE A 312 -16.71 -11.32 1.91
CA ILE A 312 -16.33 -12.69 1.50
C ILE A 312 -16.98 -13.05 0.17
N LEU A 313 -18.29 -12.81 0.02
CA LEU A 313 -18.98 -13.13 -1.23
C LEU A 313 -18.42 -12.32 -2.40
N TRP A 314 -18.17 -11.03 -2.20
CA TRP A 314 -17.54 -10.18 -3.20
C TRP A 314 -16.13 -10.67 -3.56
N THR A 315 -15.31 -11.01 -2.58
CA THR A 315 -13.93 -11.51 -2.76
C THR A 315 -13.91 -12.83 -3.53
N LEU A 316 -14.84 -13.75 -3.25
CA LEU A 316 -14.94 -15.02 -3.98
C LEU A 316 -15.29 -14.78 -5.47
N ILE A 317 -16.23 -13.88 -5.74
CA ILE A 317 -16.64 -13.55 -7.12
C ILE A 317 -15.47 -12.90 -7.87
N VAL A 318 -14.84 -11.89 -7.28
CA VAL A 318 -13.70 -11.19 -7.90
C VAL A 318 -12.49 -12.12 -8.05
N GLY A 319 -12.21 -12.97 -7.06
CA GLY A 319 -11.16 -13.99 -7.12
C GLY A 319 -11.38 -14.98 -8.27
N LEU A 320 -12.63 -15.38 -8.51
CA LEU A 320 -12.97 -16.22 -9.68
C LEU A 320 -12.71 -15.47 -10.99
N PHE A 321 -13.12 -14.20 -11.10
CA PHE A 321 -12.83 -13.39 -12.29
C PHE A 321 -11.33 -13.22 -12.54
N LEU A 322 -10.53 -12.98 -11.50
CA LEU A 322 -9.07 -12.89 -11.60
C LEU A 322 -8.48 -14.22 -12.06
N SER A 323 -8.99 -15.35 -11.56
CA SER A 323 -8.54 -16.69 -11.97
C SER A 323 -8.85 -16.95 -13.44
N LEU A 324 -10.06 -16.62 -13.89
CA LEU A 324 -10.48 -16.76 -15.28
C LEU A 324 -9.65 -15.85 -16.20
N ALA A 325 -9.35 -14.62 -15.76
CA ALA A 325 -8.50 -13.70 -16.50
C ALA A 325 -7.05 -14.23 -16.60
N ALA A 326 -6.48 -14.74 -15.50
CA ALA A 326 -5.14 -15.31 -15.50
C ALA A 326 -5.04 -16.53 -16.44
N VAL A 327 -6.01 -17.45 -16.37
CA VAL A 327 -6.09 -18.59 -17.29
C VAL A 327 -6.30 -18.14 -18.73
N GLY A 328 -7.14 -17.13 -18.96
CA GLY A 328 -7.36 -16.57 -20.30
C GLY A 328 -6.07 -16.01 -20.90
N ILE A 329 -5.27 -15.28 -20.10
CA ILE A 329 -3.96 -14.77 -20.53
C ILE A 329 -3.00 -15.93 -20.83
N TYR A 330 -2.94 -16.94 -19.96
CA TYR A 330 -2.10 -18.12 -20.14
C TYR A 330 -2.43 -18.95 -21.39
N LEU A 331 -3.70 -18.98 -21.82
CA LEU A 331 -4.10 -19.70 -23.02
C LEU A 331 -3.86 -18.90 -24.31
N LEU A 332 -3.71 -17.58 -24.21
CA LEU A 332 -3.52 -16.68 -25.35
C LEU A 332 -2.04 -16.45 -25.70
N PHE A 333 -1.14 -16.64 -24.74
CA PHE A 333 0.30 -16.38 -24.85
C PHE A 333 1.09 -17.59 -24.35
#